data_AF-A0A952RTF4-F1
#
_entry.id   AF-A0A952RTF4-F1
#
_cell.length_a   1.000
_cell.length_b   1.000
_cell.length_c   1.000
_cell.angle_alpha   90.00
_cell.angle_beta   90.00
_cell.angle_gamma   90.00
#
_symmetry.space_group_name_H-M   'P 1'
#
loop_
_entity.id
_entity.type
_entity.pdbx_description
1 polymer ?
#
loop_
_entity_poly.entity_id
_entity_poly.type
_entity_poly.pdbx_seq_one_letter_code
_entity_poly.pdbx_strand_id
1 'polypeptide(L)'
;MDKRVNKMVVPPPERLAIEEASTVDLVKEALDEAKELVRLEVELAKTEIDEEIARAKKAAVGFALAGAFGVLALCMLAVALVLALGGTPLTAIAVAGGFLLVAGLGVALGYSVFPKKPLAHTRARLESDLEQLKEHLA
;
A
#
# COMPACT_ATOMS: atom_id res chain seq x y z
N MET A 1 64.85 45.64 44.26
CA MET A 1 64.54 44.32 43.68
C MET A 1 63.07 44.31 43.31
N ASP A 2 62.82 43.87 42.10
CA ASP A 2 61.65 44.15 41.26
C ASP A 2 60.63 42.99 41.32
N LYS A 3 59.41 43.28 40.87
CA LYS A 3 58.40 42.38 40.29
C LYS A 3 57.34 41.73 41.19
N ARG A 4 56.16 42.37 41.05
CA ARG A 4 54.88 41.78 40.60
C ARG A 4 54.00 41.11 41.65
N VAL A 5 53.03 41.90 42.09
CA VAL A 5 51.73 41.43 42.57
C VAL A 5 51.05 40.70 41.42
N ASN A 6 50.97 39.37 41.54
CA ASN A 6 50.25 38.49 40.62
C ASN A 6 48.74 38.72 40.80
N LYS A 7 48.12 39.41 39.86
CA LYS A 7 46.67 39.58 39.80
C LYS A 7 46.09 38.23 39.36
N MET A 8 45.40 37.53 40.27
CA MET A 8 44.61 36.36 39.92
C MET A 8 43.55 36.78 38.90
N VAL A 9 43.82 36.49 37.63
CA VAL A 9 42.82 36.53 36.57
C VAL A 9 41.91 35.34 36.84
N VAL A 10 40.80 35.60 37.52
CA VAL A 10 39.69 34.66 37.63
C VAL A 10 39.20 34.45 36.19
N PRO A 11 39.31 33.24 35.61
CA PRO A 11 38.73 33.00 34.30
C PRO A 11 37.23 33.30 34.37
N PRO A 12 36.65 33.98 33.37
CA PRO A 12 35.21 34.20 33.33
C PRO A 12 34.49 32.86 33.51
N PRO A 13 33.36 32.83 34.24
CA PRO A 13 32.61 31.60 34.38
C PRO A 13 32.16 31.13 33.00
N GLU A 14 32.71 30.01 32.52
CA GLU A 14 32.22 29.26 31.34
C GLU A 14 30.72 28.92 31.43
N ARG A 15 30.09 29.16 32.59
CA ARG A 15 28.66 28.98 32.85
C ARG A 15 27.75 29.84 31.97
N LEU A 16 28.23 30.93 31.36
CA LEU A 16 27.41 31.79 30.49
C LEU A 16 27.35 31.32 29.03
N ALA A 17 28.15 30.33 28.62
CA ALA A 17 28.14 29.82 27.25
C ALA A 17 27.22 28.61 27.05
N ILE A 18 26.55 28.14 28.12
CA ILE A 18 25.65 26.96 28.08
C ILE A 18 24.16 27.37 28.11
N GLU A 19 23.84 28.65 28.34
CA GLU A 19 22.47 29.11 28.58
C GLU A 19 21.73 29.62 27.32
N GLU A 20 22.40 29.71 26.17
CA GLU A 20 21.83 30.29 24.93
C GLU A 20 21.77 29.29 23.75
N ALA A 21 21.38 28.05 23.99
CA ALA A 21 20.47 27.45 23.00
C ALA A 21 19.13 28.15 23.23
N SER A 22 18.87 29.20 22.46
CA SER A 22 17.62 29.97 22.55
C SER A 22 16.44 29.03 22.36
N THR A 23 15.33 29.23 23.07
CA THR A 23 14.07 28.49 22.82
C THR A 23 13.68 28.52 21.35
N VAL A 24 14.07 29.57 20.63
CA VAL A 24 13.89 29.69 19.17
C VAL A 24 14.72 28.67 18.40
N ASP A 25 15.95 28.39 18.82
CA ASP A 25 16.81 27.40 18.17
C ASP A 25 16.31 25.97 18.40
N LEU A 26 15.81 25.65 19.61
CA LEU A 26 15.17 24.35 19.87
C LEU A 26 13.89 24.15 19.04
N VAL A 27 13.07 25.20 18.89
CA VAL A 27 11.87 25.13 18.04
C VAL A 27 12.27 24.93 16.58
N LYS A 28 13.32 25.61 16.11
CA LYS A 28 13.82 25.45 14.74
C LYS A 28 14.34 24.03 14.51
N GLU A 29 15.09 23.47 15.44
CA GLU A 29 15.61 22.11 15.36
C GLU A 29 14.47 21.08 15.38
N ALA A 30 13.48 21.23 16.26
CA ALA A 30 12.30 20.37 16.29
C ALA A 30 11.46 20.44 14.99
N LEU A 31 11.38 21.61 14.33
CA LEU A 31 10.72 21.76 13.04
C LEU A 31 11.51 21.09 11.91
N ASP A 32 12.84 21.19 11.94
CA ASP A 32 13.71 20.52 10.97
C ASP A 32 13.65 18.99 11.13
N GLU A 33 13.63 18.47 12.36
CA GLU A 33 13.41 17.05 12.65
C GLU A 33 12.02 16.57 12.20
N ALA A 34 10.96 17.34 12.47
CA ALA A 34 9.61 16.98 12.04
C ALA A 34 9.51 16.90 10.50
N LYS A 35 10.19 17.81 9.79
CA LYS A 35 10.28 17.78 8.32
C LYS A 35 11.04 16.56 7.82
N GLU A 36 12.11 16.17 8.51
CA GLU A 36 12.86 14.96 8.19
C GLU A 36 12.02 13.69 8.39
N LEU A 37 11.27 13.60 9.50
CA LEU A 37 10.34 12.50 9.76
C LEU A 37 9.26 12.38 8.67
N VAL A 38 8.64 13.49 8.28
CA VAL A 38 7.63 13.48 7.20
C VAL A 38 8.23 12.97 5.89
N ARG A 39 9.47 13.37 5.57
CA ARG A 39 10.15 12.89 4.36
C ARG A 39 10.42 11.39 4.44
N LEU A 40 10.87 10.89 5.59
CA LEU A 40 11.14 9.48 5.84
C LEU A 40 9.85 8.64 5.72
N GLU A 41 8.75 9.10 6.32
CA GLU A 41 7.45 8.41 6.27
C GLU A 41 6.93 8.30 4.84
N VAL A 42 7.12 9.36 4.03
CA VAL A 42 6.78 9.33 2.59
C VAL A 42 7.65 8.33 1.83
N GLU A 43 8.93 8.24 2.15
CA GLU A 43 9.86 7.29 1.52
C GLU A 43 9.54 5.84 1.93
N LEU A 44 9.19 5.62 3.19
CA LEU A 44 8.75 4.34 3.72
C LEU A 44 7.44 3.90 3.07
N ALA A 45 6.43 4.77 3.06
CA ALA A 45 5.13 4.48 2.44
C ALA A 45 5.26 4.15 0.95
N LYS A 46 6.14 4.84 0.22
CA LYS A 46 6.45 4.50 -1.18
C LYS A 46 7.03 3.10 -1.30
N THR A 47 8.00 2.77 -0.46
CA THR A 47 8.66 1.46 -0.45
C THR A 47 7.66 0.35 -0.12
N GLU A 48 6.81 0.54 0.88
CA GLU A 48 5.77 -0.43 1.26
C GLU A 48 4.76 -0.66 0.12
N ILE A 49 4.31 0.41 -0.54
CA ILE A 49 3.43 0.31 -1.72
C ILE A 49 4.12 -0.49 -2.84
N ASP A 50 5.39 -0.22 -3.14
CA ASP A 50 6.13 -0.94 -4.19
C ASP A 50 6.26 -2.43 -3.87
N GLU A 51 6.54 -2.78 -2.60
CA GLU A 51 6.58 -4.16 -2.15
C GLU A 51 5.22 -4.85 -2.23
N GLU A 52 4.14 -4.18 -1.80
CA GLU A 52 2.78 -4.68 -1.91
C GLU A 52 2.40 -4.95 -3.37
N ILE A 53 2.73 -4.02 -4.28
CA ILE A 53 2.53 -4.18 -5.71
C ILE A 53 3.35 -5.36 -6.23
N ALA A 54 4.59 -5.54 -5.81
CA ALA A 54 5.43 -6.65 -6.22
C ALA A 54 4.85 -8.01 -5.76
N ARG A 55 4.35 -8.09 -4.51
CA ARG A 55 3.66 -9.27 -3.99
C ARG A 55 2.38 -9.55 -4.77
N ALA A 56 1.56 -8.52 -5.00
CA ALA A 56 0.33 -8.62 -5.78
C ALA A 56 0.59 -9.09 -7.22
N LYS A 57 1.66 -8.59 -7.88
CA LYS A 57 2.08 -9.04 -9.22
C LYS A 57 2.45 -10.53 -9.23
N LYS A 58 3.25 -10.99 -8.27
CA LYS A 58 3.61 -12.42 -8.16
C LYS A 58 2.37 -13.30 -7.95
N ALA A 59 1.46 -12.87 -7.07
CA ALA A 59 0.18 -13.55 -6.86
C ALA A 59 -0.65 -13.57 -8.15
N ALA A 60 -0.76 -12.45 -8.87
CA ALA A 60 -1.51 -12.35 -10.11
C ALA A 60 -0.98 -13.30 -11.19
N VAL A 61 0.35 -13.44 -11.33
CA VAL A 61 0.96 -14.42 -12.25
C VAL A 61 0.61 -15.85 -11.82
N GLY A 62 0.72 -16.16 -10.52
CA GLY A 62 0.34 -17.48 -9.99
C GLY A 62 -1.13 -17.81 -10.26
N PHE A 63 -2.04 -16.88 -9.99
CA PHE A 63 -3.46 -17.04 -10.28
C PHE A 63 -3.76 -17.13 -11.78
N ALA A 64 -3.04 -16.40 -12.63
CA ALA A 64 -3.19 -16.49 -14.08
C ALA A 64 -2.81 -17.89 -14.59
N LEU A 65 -1.67 -18.43 -14.14
CA LEU A 65 -1.25 -19.79 -14.48
C LEU A 65 -2.24 -20.83 -13.95
N ALA A 66 -2.61 -20.75 -12.68
CA ALA A 66 -3.57 -21.65 -12.06
C ALA A 66 -4.93 -21.61 -12.79
N GLY A 67 -5.40 -20.42 -13.16
CA GLY A 67 -6.61 -20.22 -13.96
C GLY A 67 -6.50 -20.85 -15.34
N ALA A 68 -5.40 -20.61 -16.06
CA ALA A 68 -5.17 -21.19 -17.39
C ALA A 68 -5.14 -22.72 -17.36
N PHE A 69 -4.36 -23.32 -16.46
CA PHE A 69 -4.30 -24.78 -16.32
C PHE A 69 -5.60 -25.36 -15.78
N GLY A 70 -6.31 -24.64 -14.90
CA GLY A 70 -7.64 -25.04 -14.43
C GLY A 70 -8.65 -25.12 -15.57
N VAL A 71 -8.70 -24.12 -16.45
CA VAL A 71 -9.55 -24.14 -17.65
C VAL A 71 -9.17 -25.29 -18.58
N LEU A 72 -7.87 -25.49 -18.85
CA LEU A 72 -7.40 -26.60 -19.68
C LEU A 72 -7.81 -27.97 -19.10
N ALA A 73 -7.66 -28.15 -17.77
CA ALA A 73 -8.08 -29.37 -17.08
C ALA A 73 -9.59 -29.58 -17.19
N LEU A 74 -10.41 -28.53 -17.00
CA LEU A 74 -11.86 -28.63 -17.17
C LEU A 74 -12.26 -29.00 -18.60
N CYS A 75 -11.59 -28.44 -19.62
CA CYS A 75 -11.80 -28.83 -21.01
C CYS A 75 -11.49 -30.31 -21.25
N MET A 76 -10.35 -30.80 -20.73
CA MET A 76 -9.99 -32.21 -20.85
C MET A 76 -10.98 -33.14 -20.12
N LEU A 77 -11.44 -32.74 -18.93
CA LEU A 77 -12.47 -33.47 -18.20
C LEU A 77 -13.81 -33.48 -18.94
N ALA A 78 -14.21 -32.36 -19.55
CA ALA A 78 -15.44 -32.30 -20.35
C ALA A 78 -15.35 -33.25 -21.56
N VAL A 79 -14.23 -33.27 -22.28
CA VAL A 79 -14.00 -34.20 -23.39
C VAL A 79 -14.03 -35.65 -22.88
N ALA A 80 -13.33 -35.95 -21.79
CA ALA A 80 -13.31 -37.29 -21.19
C ALA A 80 -14.72 -37.76 -20.79
N LEU A 81 -15.53 -36.87 -20.19
CA LEU A 81 -16.91 -37.15 -19.81
C LEU A 81 -17.79 -37.45 -21.04
N VAL A 82 -17.66 -36.65 -22.10
CA VAL A 82 -18.40 -36.88 -23.35
C VAL A 82 -18.04 -38.23 -23.95
N LEU A 83 -16.77 -38.60 -23.99
CA LEU A 83 -16.32 -39.91 -24.47
C LEU A 83 -16.84 -41.05 -23.58
N ALA A 84 -16.80 -40.87 -22.25
CA ALA A 84 -17.31 -41.86 -21.29
C ALA A 84 -18.82 -42.09 -21.41
N LEU A 85 -19.58 -41.08 -21.87
CA LEU A 85 -21.02 -41.14 -22.08
C LEU A 85 -21.43 -41.60 -23.49
N GLY A 86 -20.48 -42.03 -24.33
CA GLY A 86 -20.75 -42.59 -25.66
C GLY A 86 -20.40 -41.69 -26.84
N GLY A 87 -19.84 -40.49 -26.60
CA GLY A 87 -19.21 -39.67 -27.63
C GLY A 87 -20.16 -39.09 -28.70
N THR A 88 -21.46 -39.05 -28.42
CA THR A 88 -22.45 -38.52 -29.37
C THR A 88 -22.54 -36.98 -29.33
N PRO A 89 -23.04 -36.34 -30.41
CA PRO A 89 -23.30 -34.90 -30.39
C PRO A 89 -24.28 -34.48 -29.28
N LEU A 90 -25.30 -35.31 -29.00
CA LEU A 90 -26.28 -35.05 -27.95
C LEU A 90 -25.63 -35.03 -26.56
N THR A 91 -24.74 -36.00 -26.27
CA THR A 91 -23.99 -36.03 -25.02
C THR A 91 -23.04 -34.83 -24.88
N ALA A 92 -22.41 -34.40 -25.97
CA ALA A 92 -21.57 -33.20 -25.97
C ALA A 92 -22.36 -31.93 -25.64
N ILE A 93 -23.54 -31.76 -26.25
CA ILE A 93 -24.44 -30.62 -25.99
C ILE A 93 -24.93 -30.64 -24.54
N ALA A 94 -25.32 -31.80 -24.01
CA ALA A 94 -25.80 -31.91 -22.63
C ALA A 94 -24.72 -31.53 -21.62
N VAL A 95 -23.49 -32.03 -21.80
CA VAL A 95 -22.35 -31.70 -20.93
C VAL A 95 -22.00 -30.22 -21.04
N ALA A 96 -21.89 -29.68 -22.26
CA ALA A 96 -21.62 -28.26 -22.47
C ALA A 96 -22.68 -27.36 -21.83
N GLY A 97 -23.98 -27.73 -21.94
CA GLY A 97 -25.09 -27.04 -21.28
C GLY A 97 -24.95 -27.05 -19.75
N GLY A 98 -24.59 -28.18 -19.15
CA GLY A 98 -24.33 -28.30 -17.71
C GLY A 98 -23.20 -27.38 -17.25
N PHE A 99 -22.07 -27.38 -17.95
CA PHE A 99 -20.94 -26.48 -17.65
C PHE A 99 -21.32 -25.01 -17.82
N LEU A 100 -22.10 -24.66 -18.85
CA LEU A 100 -22.61 -23.30 -19.07
C LEU A 100 -23.50 -22.82 -17.92
N LEU A 101 -24.37 -23.68 -17.39
CA LEU A 101 -25.20 -23.33 -16.24
C LEU A 101 -24.36 -23.06 -14.99
N VAL A 102 -23.38 -23.93 -14.70
CA VAL A 102 -22.47 -23.75 -13.57
C VAL A 102 -21.65 -22.46 -13.72
N ALA A 103 -21.10 -22.22 -14.92
CA ALA A 103 -20.35 -21.01 -15.21
C ALA A 103 -21.22 -19.75 -15.08
N GLY A 104 -22.45 -19.77 -15.61
CA GLY A 104 -23.41 -18.67 -15.52
C GLY A 104 -23.77 -18.33 -14.07
N LEU A 105 -24.02 -19.34 -13.23
CA LEU A 105 -24.27 -19.14 -11.79
C LEU A 105 -23.04 -18.57 -11.09
N GLY A 106 -21.84 -19.07 -11.39
CA GLY A 106 -20.59 -18.56 -10.85
C GLY A 106 -20.39 -17.08 -11.19
N VAL A 107 -20.64 -16.68 -12.44
CA VAL A 107 -20.57 -15.28 -12.88
C VAL A 107 -21.62 -14.43 -12.16
N ALA A 108 -22.86 -14.90 -12.06
CA ALA A 108 -23.93 -14.15 -11.40
C ALA A 108 -23.63 -13.90 -9.92
N LEU A 109 -23.21 -14.93 -9.19
CA LEU A 109 -22.85 -14.83 -7.78
C LEU A 109 -21.62 -13.97 -7.58
N GLY A 110 -20.56 -14.17 -8.38
CA GLY A 110 -19.34 -13.38 -8.31
C GLY A 110 -19.57 -11.89 -8.60
N TYR A 111 -20.39 -11.59 -9.62
CA TYR A 111 -20.72 -10.21 -9.97
C TYR A 111 -21.54 -9.51 -8.86
N SER A 112 -22.37 -10.25 -8.13
CA SER A 112 -23.18 -9.70 -7.04
C SER A 112 -22.36 -9.20 -5.84
N VAL A 113 -21.19 -9.81 -5.59
CA VAL A 113 -20.29 -9.47 -4.47
C VAL A 113 -19.14 -8.54 -4.88
N PHE A 114 -18.96 -8.27 -6.18
CA PHE A 114 -17.85 -7.47 -6.67
C PHE A 114 -17.97 -6.00 -6.21
N PRO A 115 -16.93 -5.43 -5.55
CA PRO A 115 -16.98 -4.07 -5.03
C PRO A 115 -16.97 -3.04 -6.17
N LYS A 116 -18.11 -2.36 -6.38
CA LYS A 116 -18.29 -1.39 -7.47
C LYS A 116 -17.58 -0.05 -7.26
N LYS A 117 -17.16 0.25 -6.02
CA LYS A 117 -16.48 1.50 -5.64
C LYS A 117 -15.32 1.19 -4.70
N PRO A 118 -14.15 0.80 -5.23
CA PRO A 118 -12.99 0.51 -4.39
C PRO A 118 -12.55 1.77 -3.65
N LEU A 119 -12.27 1.61 -2.35
CA LEU A 119 -11.75 2.68 -1.47
C LEU A 119 -12.65 3.93 -1.40
N ALA A 120 -13.97 3.77 -1.53
CA ALA A 120 -14.92 4.87 -1.50
C ALA A 120 -14.78 5.73 -0.23
N HIS A 121 -14.62 5.11 0.94
CA HIS A 121 -14.42 5.80 2.21
C HIS A 121 -13.10 6.58 2.26
N THR A 122 -12.01 5.98 1.79
CA THR A 122 -10.70 6.63 1.76
C THR A 122 -10.70 7.83 0.82
N ARG A 123 -11.29 7.69 -0.37
CA ARG A 123 -11.43 8.80 -1.33
C ARG A 123 -12.26 9.94 -0.76
N ALA A 124 -13.41 9.63 -0.16
CA ALA A 124 -14.28 10.64 0.44
C ALA A 124 -13.60 11.40 1.58
N ARG A 125 -12.81 10.70 2.40
CA ARG A 125 -12.04 11.33 3.48
C ARG A 125 -10.95 12.25 2.93
N LEU A 126 -10.17 11.79 1.94
CA LEU A 126 -9.14 12.62 1.32
C LEU A 126 -9.72 13.87 0.66
N GLU A 127 -10.87 13.75 0.02
CA GLU A 127 -11.57 14.88 -0.59
C GLU A 127 -11.99 15.92 0.46
N SER A 128 -12.56 15.48 1.59
CA SER A 128 -12.91 16.34 2.72
C SER A 128 -11.68 17.00 3.36
N ASP A 129 -10.58 16.27 3.54
CA ASP A 129 -9.36 16.79 4.15
C ASP A 129 -8.73 17.89 3.25
N LEU A 130 -8.82 17.73 1.92
CA LEU A 130 -8.36 18.74 0.96
C LEU A 130 -9.26 19.98 0.94
N GLU A 131 -10.58 19.81 1.10
CA GLU A 131 -11.53 20.91 1.15
C GLU A 131 -11.28 21.81 2.37
N GLN A 132 -11.08 21.22 3.55
CA GLN A 132 -10.75 21.96 4.78
C GLN A 132 -9.44 22.74 4.67
N LEU A 133 -8.42 22.15 4.03
CA LEU A 133 -7.14 22.85 3.80
C LEU A 133 -7.31 24.05 2.87
N LYS A 134 -8.19 23.94 1.87
CA LYS A 134 -8.46 25.03 0.93
C LYS A 134 -9.21 26.19 1.61
N GLU A 135 -10.15 25.89 2.50
CA GLU A 135 -10.85 26.91 3.30
C GLU A 135 -9.93 27.67 4.25
N HIS A 136 -8.91 27.01 4.80
CA HIS A 136 -7.94 27.65 5.70
C HIS A 136 -6.87 28.50 4.99
N LEU A 137 -6.67 28.30 3.68
CA LEU A 137 -5.65 28.99 2.88
C LEU A 137 -6.20 30.12 1.98
N ALA A 138 -7.52 30.23 1.84
CA ALA A 138 -8.23 31.27 1.08
C ALA A 138 -8.65 32.43 1.99
#